data_AF-A0A376E2F8-F1
#
_entry.id   AF-A0A376E2F8-F1
#
_cell.length_a   1.000
_cell.length_b   1.000
_cell.length_c   1.000
_cell.angle_alpha   90.00
_cell.angle_beta   90.00
_cell.angle_gamma   90.00
#
_symmetry.space_group_name_H-M   'P 1'
#
loop_
_entity.id
_entity.type
_entity.pdbx_description
1 polymer ?
#
loop_
_entity_poly.entity_id
_entity_poly.type
_entity_poly.pdbx_seq_one_letter_code
_entity_poly.pdbx_strand_id
1 'polypeptide(L)'
;MLKSIVFTLVLFCFSQANAQLNEVNNVKVKYINWLTDNTITTYSNPSVKGLYDRYIQFGNTAETNLVNNYNFSSPGPVWNMTNGTDHGAMVTLVNNHLFYLVMSYHLKGPLINGQPSNPKYHSTALKDLILKVFKYIKDKGINSTTDFNFSLNASQETVNINNSGFGLRCFTYAACVLLMKEELGQTGEFSHHMGVLGNITSFLDPDNPNFHFTNPGFNTDVVRALIETRLCYVLGQEDADPDKLANMEFLIDFTDNALLIGNGWADFIKPDFTTYHHRGAYANSYGGDALFSMAIMNYILKGSAYELKPVSQTHLKKL
;
A
#
# COMPACT_ATOMS: atom_id res chain seq x y z
N MET A 1 -16.87 45.13 -6.85
CA MET A 1 -17.44 43.95 -7.52
C MET A 1 -16.39 42.87 -7.78
N LEU A 2 -15.30 43.17 -8.52
CA LEU A 2 -14.23 42.19 -8.82
C LEU A 2 -13.58 41.57 -7.57
N LYS A 3 -13.26 42.38 -6.54
CA LYS A 3 -12.70 41.89 -5.25
C LYS A 3 -13.63 40.93 -4.51
N SER A 4 -14.94 41.19 -4.54
CA SER A 4 -15.95 40.33 -3.88
C SER A 4 -16.15 39.02 -4.65
N ILE A 5 -16.10 39.05 -5.99
CA ILE A 5 -16.19 37.85 -6.83
C ILE A 5 -14.95 36.96 -6.63
N VAL A 6 -13.75 37.56 -6.62
CA VAL A 6 -12.50 36.83 -6.34
C VAL A 6 -12.51 36.22 -4.94
N PHE A 7 -12.97 36.96 -3.92
CA PHE A 7 -13.05 36.45 -2.56
C PHE A 7 -14.04 35.28 -2.42
N THR A 8 -15.20 35.34 -3.08
CA THR A 8 -16.18 34.24 -3.09
C THR A 8 -15.65 33.01 -3.84
N LEU A 9 -14.99 33.19 -4.98
CA LEU A 9 -14.35 32.10 -5.73
C LEU A 9 -13.27 31.40 -4.89
N VAL A 10 -12.41 32.18 -4.22
CA VAL A 10 -11.36 31.66 -3.35
C VAL A 10 -11.96 30.87 -2.18
N LEU A 11 -13.00 31.39 -1.51
CA LEU A 11 -13.69 30.67 -0.43
C LEU A 11 -14.33 29.37 -0.93
N PHE A 12 -14.94 29.37 -2.12
CA PHE A 12 -15.55 28.17 -2.69
C PHE A 12 -14.48 27.11 -3.00
N CYS A 13 -13.37 27.49 -3.65
CA CYS A 13 -12.25 26.59 -3.92
C CYS A 13 -11.66 25.99 -2.64
N PHE A 14 -11.47 26.80 -1.59
CA PHE A 14 -11.01 26.29 -0.30
C PHE A 14 -12.01 25.33 0.35
N SER A 15 -13.32 25.60 0.26
CA SER A 15 -14.35 24.71 0.80
C SER A 15 -14.39 23.35 0.08
N GLN A 16 -14.20 23.34 -1.24
CA GLN A 16 -14.15 22.12 -2.05
C GLN A 16 -12.91 21.29 -1.74
N ALA A 17 -11.73 21.91 -1.71
CA ALA A 17 -10.48 21.22 -1.37
C ALA A 17 -10.52 20.59 0.03
N ASN A 18 -11.07 21.32 1.02
CA ASN A 18 -11.26 20.77 2.36
C ASN A 18 -12.23 19.58 2.39
N ALA A 19 -13.32 19.63 1.62
CA ALA A 19 -14.25 18.51 1.51
C ALA A 19 -13.58 17.28 0.86
N GLN A 20 -12.81 17.48 -0.21
CA GLN A 20 -12.06 16.40 -0.87
C GLN A 20 -10.99 15.79 0.04
N LEU A 21 -10.28 16.60 0.83
CA LEU A 21 -9.32 16.11 1.83
C LEU A 21 -10.00 15.28 2.92
N ASN A 22 -11.17 15.72 3.40
CA ASN A 22 -11.97 14.95 4.35
C ASN A 22 -12.37 13.58 3.79
N GLU A 23 -12.73 13.51 2.49
CA GLU A 23 -13.03 12.23 1.83
C GLU A 23 -11.81 11.30 1.78
N VAL A 24 -10.60 11.80 1.46
CA VAL A 24 -9.37 11.00 1.51
C VAL A 24 -9.11 10.50 2.93
N ASN A 25 -9.31 11.35 3.93
CA ASN A 25 -9.12 10.97 5.34
C ASN A 25 -10.17 9.94 5.81
N ASN A 26 -11.41 10.01 5.33
CA ASN A 26 -12.42 8.98 5.59
C ASN A 26 -12.02 7.63 4.98
N VAL A 27 -11.51 7.63 3.74
CA VAL A 27 -10.95 6.44 3.09
C VAL A 27 -9.80 5.87 3.91
N LYS A 28 -8.88 6.72 4.40
CA LYS A 28 -7.78 6.31 5.28
C LYS A 28 -8.27 5.61 6.54
N VAL A 29 -9.23 6.21 7.25
CA VAL A 29 -9.80 5.62 8.47
C VAL A 29 -10.42 4.26 8.18
N LYS A 30 -11.22 4.16 7.12
CA LYS A 30 -11.83 2.88 6.70
C LYS A 30 -10.77 1.84 6.37
N TYR A 31 -9.70 2.22 5.69
CA TYR A 31 -8.60 1.34 5.33
C TYR A 31 -7.80 0.83 6.53
N ILE A 32 -7.40 1.72 7.45
CA ILE A 32 -6.73 1.32 8.70
C ILE A 32 -7.62 0.41 9.54
N ASN A 33 -8.92 0.71 9.59
CA ASN A 33 -9.89 -0.12 10.32
C ASN A 33 -10.10 -1.50 9.70
N TRP A 34 -9.93 -1.62 8.39
CA TRP A 34 -9.97 -2.89 7.67
C TRP A 34 -8.67 -3.70 7.84
N LEU A 35 -7.51 -3.03 7.82
CA LEU A 35 -6.21 -3.67 8.05
C LEU A 35 -6.08 -4.25 9.47
N THR A 36 -6.66 -3.57 10.45
CA THR A 36 -6.60 -3.91 11.87
C THR A 36 -7.88 -4.59 12.36
N ASP A 37 -7.95 -4.91 13.66
CA ASP A 37 -9.15 -5.49 14.26
C ASP A 37 -10.14 -4.44 14.78
N ASN A 38 -10.01 -3.17 14.38
CA ASN A 38 -10.89 -2.09 14.83
C ASN A 38 -12.37 -2.31 14.44
N THR A 39 -12.65 -3.08 13.40
CA THR A 39 -14.03 -3.44 12.99
C THR A 39 -14.52 -4.73 13.64
N ILE A 40 -13.66 -5.48 14.34
CA ILE A 40 -14.01 -6.74 14.96
C ILE A 40 -14.62 -6.48 16.33
N THR A 41 -15.92 -6.75 16.44
CA THR A 41 -16.69 -6.55 17.68
C THR A 41 -16.72 -7.80 18.57
N THR A 42 -16.39 -8.97 18.02
CA THR A 42 -16.36 -10.24 18.76
C THR A 42 -15.39 -11.24 18.15
N TYR A 43 -14.81 -12.06 19.03
CA TYR A 43 -13.92 -13.17 18.70
C TYR A 43 -14.59 -14.54 18.91
N SER A 44 -15.92 -14.59 18.99
CA SER A 44 -16.66 -15.85 19.14
C SER A 44 -16.58 -16.77 17.92
N ASN A 45 -16.30 -16.21 16.74
CA ASN A 45 -16.08 -17.00 15.52
C ASN A 45 -14.68 -17.65 15.56
N PRO A 46 -14.57 -19.00 15.51
CA PRO A 46 -13.28 -19.69 15.57
C PRO A 46 -12.30 -19.29 14.48
N SER A 47 -12.78 -18.94 13.28
CA SER A 47 -11.93 -18.50 12.17
C SER A 47 -11.33 -17.11 12.43
N VAL A 48 -12.10 -16.19 13.01
CA VAL A 48 -11.60 -14.85 13.38
C VAL A 48 -10.57 -14.97 14.51
N LYS A 49 -10.90 -15.75 15.55
CA LYS A 49 -9.98 -16.02 16.66
C LYS A 49 -8.70 -16.72 16.21
N GLY A 50 -8.82 -17.74 15.37
CA GLY A 50 -7.68 -18.48 14.83
C GLY A 50 -6.76 -17.62 13.94
N LEU A 51 -7.33 -16.69 13.18
CA LEU A 51 -6.54 -15.72 12.41
C LEU A 51 -5.76 -14.77 13.33
N TYR A 52 -6.42 -14.20 14.34
CA TYR A 52 -5.76 -13.38 15.34
C TYR A 52 -4.62 -14.13 16.05
N ASP A 53 -4.87 -15.36 16.52
CA ASP A 53 -3.86 -16.17 17.20
C ASP A 53 -2.63 -16.42 16.32
N ARG A 54 -2.85 -16.63 15.01
CA ARG A 54 -1.77 -16.79 14.04
C ARG A 54 -0.95 -15.51 13.89
N TYR A 55 -1.58 -14.34 13.82
CA TYR A 55 -0.86 -13.06 13.78
C TYR A 55 0.01 -12.86 15.02
N ILE A 56 -0.52 -13.13 16.22
CA ILE A 56 0.24 -13.02 17.46
C ILE A 56 1.41 -14.03 17.50
N GLN A 57 1.17 -15.28 17.07
CA GLN A 57 2.23 -16.29 16.99
C GLN A 57 3.36 -15.86 16.03
N PHE A 58 3.01 -15.35 14.85
CA PHE A 58 3.99 -14.88 13.88
C PHE A 58 4.71 -13.62 14.36
N GLY A 59 4.05 -12.73 15.09
CA GLY A 59 4.69 -11.59 15.75
C GLY A 59 5.72 -12.02 16.80
N ASN A 60 5.39 -13.00 17.63
CA ASN A 60 6.34 -13.57 18.62
C ASN A 60 7.56 -14.21 17.93
N THR A 61 7.32 -14.91 16.82
CA THR A 61 8.37 -15.53 16.02
C THR A 61 9.26 -14.48 15.35
N ALA A 62 8.66 -13.44 14.78
CA ALA A 62 9.36 -12.31 14.18
C ALA A 62 10.27 -11.59 15.19
N GLU A 63 9.75 -11.30 16.39
CA GLU A 63 10.52 -10.67 17.45
C GLU A 63 11.74 -11.49 17.85
N THR A 64 11.54 -12.79 18.09
CA THR A 64 12.63 -13.73 18.42
C THR A 64 13.68 -13.77 17.32
N ASN A 65 13.25 -13.85 16.05
CA ASN A 65 14.18 -13.90 14.92
C ASN A 65 14.98 -12.61 14.76
N LEU A 66 14.34 -11.44 14.95
CA LEU A 66 15.03 -10.15 14.84
C LEU A 66 16.07 -9.98 15.94
N VAL A 67 15.72 -10.29 17.19
CA VAL A 67 16.64 -10.17 18.33
C VAL A 67 17.86 -11.08 18.17
N ASN A 68 17.67 -12.29 17.63
CA ASN A 68 18.75 -13.27 17.54
C ASN A 68 19.62 -13.13 16.28
N ASN A 69 19.08 -12.60 15.17
CA ASN A 69 19.73 -12.67 13.87
C ASN A 69 20.07 -11.30 13.25
N TYR A 70 19.57 -10.19 13.79
CA TYR A 70 19.81 -8.86 13.23
C TYR A 70 20.66 -8.00 14.17
N ASN A 71 21.79 -7.51 13.65
CA ASN A 71 22.61 -6.52 14.36
C ASN A 71 22.20 -5.10 13.95
N PHE A 72 21.27 -4.51 14.71
CA PHE A 72 20.79 -3.14 14.47
C PHE A 72 21.86 -2.07 14.68
N SER A 73 22.88 -2.33 15.49
CA SER A 73 23.96 -1.38 15.79
C SER A 73 25.06 -1.37 14.73
N SER A 74 25.16 -2.45 13.95
CA SER A 74 26.14 -2.61 12.87
C SER A 74 25.48 -3.33 11.69
N PRO A 75 24.67 -2.61 10.89
CA PRO A 75 23.85 -3.21 9.83
C PRO A 75 24.66 -3.81 8.69
N GLY A 76 25.95 -3.50 8.57
CA GLY A 76 26.82 -3.99 7.51
C GLY A 76 26.63 -3.20 6.20
N PRO A 77 26.98 -3.79 5.04
CA PRO A 77 26.90 -3.11 3.75
C PRO A 77 25.47 -2.71 3.39
N VAL A 78 25.37 -1.63 2.60
CA VAL A 78 24.13 -1.19 1.95
C VAL A 78 23.63 -2.26 0.99
N TRP A 79 22.30 -2.34 0.86
CA TRP A 79 21.63 -3.25 -0.06
C TRP A 79 21.59 -2.68 -1.47
N ASN A 80 21.80 -3.56 -2.44
CA ASN A 80 21.58 -3.29 -3.85
C ASN A 80 20.33 -4.05 -4.33
N MET A 81 19.24 -3.31 -4.50
CA MET A 81 17.92 -3.88 -4.85
C MET A 81 17.83 -4.43 -6.28
N THR A 82 18.88 -4.31 -7.08
CA THR A 82 18.98 -4.95 -8.41
C THR A 82 19.46 -6.41 -8.35
N ASN A 83 19.97 -6.87 -7.20
CA ASN A 83 20.45 -8.24 -7.03
C ASN A 83 19.50 -9.10 -6.19
N GLY A 84 19.54 -10.42 -6.45
CA GLY A 84 18.71 -11.45 -5.83
C GLY A 84 18.78 -11.51 -4.31
N THR A 85 19.98 -11.38 -3.76
CA THR A 85 20.27 -11.58 -2.35
C THR A 85 19.68 -10.46 -1.49
N ASP A 86 19.93 -9.22 -1.87
CA ASP A 86 19.55 -8.06 -1.07
C ASP A 86 18.05 -7.79 -1.14
N HIS A 87 17.45 -7.89 -2.33
CA HIS A 87 16.00 -7.79 -2.41
C HIS A 87 15.30 -8.96 -1.69
N GLY A 88 15.90 -10.16 -1.67
CA GLY A 88 15.40 -11.31 -0.91
C GLY A 88 15.48 -11.09 0.61
N ALA A 89 16.56 -10.47 1.08
CA ALA A 89 16.73 -10.05 2.48
C ALA A 89 15.70 -9.00 2.88
N MET A 90 15.47 -7.99 2.03
CA MET A 90 14.44 -6.96 2.26
C MET A 90 13.03 -7.56 2.30
N VAL A 91 12.69 -8.44 1.35
CA VAL A 91 11.39 -9.16 1.35
C VAL A 91 11.20 -9.95 2.64
N THR A 92 12.25 -10.65 3.10
CA THR A 92 12.18 -11.44 4.35
C THR A 92 12.02 -10.53 5.56
N LEU A 93 12.81 -9.46 5.66
CA LEU A 93 12.71 -8.50 6.76
C LEU A 93 11.31 -7.89 6.85
N VAL A 94 10.73 -7.48 5.72
CA VAL A 94 9.42 -6.86 5.72
C VAL A 94 8.31 -7.89 5.94
N ASN A 95 8.23 -8.91 5.08
CA ASN A 95 7.03 -9.76 4.98
C ASN A 95 6.99 -10.81 6.08
N ASN A 96 8.14 -11.24 6.58
CA ASN A 96 8.21 -12.26 7.63
C ASN A 96 8.44 -11.67 9.01
N HIS A 97 8.85 -10.40 9.12
CA HIS A 97 9.13 -9.78 10.41
C HIS A 97 8.38 -8.47 10.65
N LEU A 98 8.73 -7.39 9.93
CA LEU A 98 8.17 -6.06 10.17
C LEU A 98 6.64 -6.08 10.17
N PHE A 99 6.03 -6.70 9.16
CA PHE A 99 4.58 -6.81 9.04
C PHE A 99 3.94 -7.44 10.27
N TYR A 100 4.44 -8.59 10.73
CA TYR A 100 3.86 -9.27 11.89
C TYR A 100 4.13 -8.55 13.22
N LEU A 101 5.23 -7.81 13.34
CA LEU A 101 5.44 -6.92 14.47
C LEU A 101 4.41 -5.79 14.48
N VAL A 102 4.23 -5.08 13.36
CA VAL A 102 3.27 -3.97 13.24
C VAL A 102 1.85 -4.46 13.46
N MET A 103 1.46 -5.61 12.90
CA MET A 103 0.16 -6.20 13.19
C MET A 103 0.01 -6.55 14.67
N SER A 104 1.02 -7.13 15.30
CA SER A 104 0.98 -7.40 16.76
C SER A 104 0.95 -6.12 17.62
N TYR A 105 1.41 -4.99 17.09
CA TYR A 105 1.34 -3.69 17.75
C TYR A 105 -0.07 -3.08 17.67
N HIS A 106 -0.81 -3.33 16.58
CA HIS A 106 -2.14 -2.73 16.35
C HIS A 106 -3.34 -3.66 16.59
N LEU A 107 -3.15 -4.97 16.74
CA LEU A 107 -4.26 -5.89 17.02
C LEU A 107 -4.59 -5.90 18.52
N LYS A 108 -5.80 -5.51 18.91
CA LYS A 108 -6.26 -5.53 20.31
C LYS A 108 -6.49 -6.96 20.82
N GLY A 109 -7.03 -7.80 19.95
CA GLY A 109 -7.58 -9.09 20.33
C GLY A 109 -8.88 -8.96 21.13
N PRO A 110 -9.44 -10.08 21.64
CA PRO A 110 -10.59 -10.03 22.52
C PRO A 110 -10.32 -9.18 23.77
N LEU A 111 -11.35 -8.54 24.31
CA LEU A 111 -11.23 -7.83 25.57
C LEU A 111 -11.35 -8.81 26.75
N ILE A 112 -10.41 -8.73 27.69
CA ILE A 112 -10.42 -9.47 28.95
C ILE A 112 -10.50 -8.42 30.06
N ASN A 113 -11.58 -8.43 30.85
CA ASN A 113 -11.86 -7.43 31.89
C ASN A 113 -11.81 -5.97 31.36
N GLY A 114 -12.33 -5.76 30.14
CA GLY A 114 -12.35 -4.45 29.49
C GLY A 114 -11.02 -3.97 28.91
N GLN A 115 -9.97 -4.80 28.93
CA GLN A 115 -8.64 -4.47 28.39
C GLN A 115 -8.28 -5.39 27.20
N PRO A 116 -7.50 -4.91 26.21
CA PRO A 116 -6.98 -5.74 25.13
C PRO A 116 -6.27 -7.00 25.66
N SER A 117 -6.60 -8.17 25.12
CA SER A 117 -5.92 -9.43 25.49
C SER A 117 -4.50 -9.53 24.94
N ASN A 118 -4.18 -8.78 23.89
CA ASN A 118 -2.84 -8.71 23.36
C ASN A 118 -1.98 -7.78 24.26
N PRO A 119 -1.00 -8.31 25.02
CA PRO A 119 -0.13 -7.47 25.86
C PRO A 119 0.79 -6.56 25.04
N LYS A 120 0.93 -6.81 23.73
CA LYS A 120 1.79 -6.03 22.83
C LYS A 120 1.08 -4.86 22.18
N TYR A 121 -0.25 -4.78 22.29
CA TYR A 121 -1.06 -3.70 21.74
C TYR A 121 -0.58 -2.35 22.26
N HIS A 122 -0.07 -1.50 21.36
CA HIS A 122 0.58 -0.23 21.65
C HIS A 122 1.70 -0.26 22.72
N SER A 123 2.37 -1.40 22.92
CA SER A 123 3.46 -1.50 23.91
C SER A 123 4.74 -0.76 23.48
N THR A 124 5.39 -0.08 24.43
CA THR A 124 6.64 0.66 24.16
C THR A 124 7.76 -0.26 23.65
N ALA A 125 7.92 -1.45 24.24
CA ALA A 125 8.97 -2.37 23.85
C ALA A 125 8.86 -2.82 22.38
N LEU A 126 7.65 -3.17 21.93
CA LEU A 126 7.43 -3.57 20.55
C LEU A 126 7.58 -2.39 19.59
N LYS A 127 7.07 -1.22 19.95
CA LYS A 127 7.28 0.02 19.18
C LYS A 127 8.77 0.28 18.93
N ASP A 128 9.59 0.21 19.98
CA ASP A 128 11.03 0.49 19.87
C ASP A 128 11.74 -0.52 18.96
N LEU A 129 11.30 -1.80 18.97
CA LEU A 129 11.82 -2.80 18.04
C LEU A 129 11.39 -2.52 16.59
N ILE A 130 10.13 -2.16 16.36
CA ILE A 130 9.62 -1.79 15.02
C ILE A 130 10.43 -0.60 14.46
N LEU A 131 10.64 0.43 15.27
CA LEU A 131 11.43 1.60 14.87
C LEU A 131 12.89 1.26 14.56
N LYS A 132 13.50 0.30 15.27
CA LYS A 132 14.83 -0.23 14.92
C LYS A 132 14.83 -0.91 13.55
N VAL A 133 13.76 -1.63 13.18
CA VAL A 133 13.65 -2.27 11.86
C VAL A 133 13.52 -1.23 10.75
N PHE A 134 12.69 -0.20 10.94
CA PHE A 134 12.62 0.92 9.99
C PHE A 134 13.96 1.62 9.81
N LYS A 135 14.62 1.95 10.92
CA LYS A 135 15.97 2.51 10.89
C LYS A 135 16.96 1.57 10.18
N TYR A 136 16.87 0.27 10.40
CA TYR A 136 17.72 -0.71 9.73
C TYR A 136 17.55 -0.68 8.20
N ILE A 137 16.31 -0.59 7.72
CA ILE A 137 16.01 -0.45 6.28
C ILE A 137 16.68 0.81 5.70
N LYS A 138 16.60 1.94 6.42
CA LYS A 138 17.29 3.18 6.07
C LYS A 138 18.82 3.02 6.07
N ASP A 139 19.38 2.43 7.12
CA ASP A 139 20.83 2.21 7.25
C ASP A 139 21.36 1.21 6.21
N LYS A 140 20.49 0.33 5.69
CA LYS A 140 20.75 -0.51 4.52
C LYS A 140 20.71 0.26 3.20
N GLY A 141 20.58 1.58 3.23
CA GLY A 141 20.67 2.44 2.06
C GLY A 141 19.39 2.52 1.24
N ILE A 142 18.28 1.93 1.69
CA ILE A 142 16.99 2.06 1.02
C ILE A 142 16.47 3.49 1.25
N ASN A 143 16.15 4.20 0.17
CA ASN A 143 15.73 5.60 0.21
C ASN A 143 14.92 5.99 -1.05
N SER A 144 14.59 7.27 -1.19
CA SER A 144 13.79 7.82 -2.30
C SER A 144 14.46 7.79 -3.68
N THR A 145 15.70 7.32 -3.78
CA THR A 145 16.46 7.18 -5.04
C THR A 145 16.90 5.74 -5.31
N THR A 146 16.48 4.79 -4.47
CA THR A 146 16.82 3.38 -4.64
C THR A 146 16.32 2.85 -5.98
N ASP A 147 17.20 2.23 -6.76
CA ASP A 147 16.82 1.50 -7.96
C ASP A 147 16.21 0.14 -7.59
N PHE A 148 14.88 0.04 -7.74
CA PHE A 148 14.13 -1.20 -7.51
C PHE A 148 14.11 -2.12 -8.74
N ASN A 149 14.94 -1.87 -9.76
CA ASN A 149 15.06 -2.71 -10.96
C ASN A 149 13.78 -2.79 -11.79
N PHE A 150 13.11 -1.64 -11.96
CA PHE A 150 11.94 -1.51 -12.83
C PHE A 150 12.38 -1.08 -14.23
N SER A 151 11.69 -1.56 -15.27
CA SER A 151 11.88 -1.05 -16.63
C SER A 151 10.61 -0.39 -17.14
N LEU A 152 10.70 0.87 -17.56
CA LEU A 152 9.62 1.60 -18.19
C LEU A 152 9.66 1.43 -19.71
N ASN A 153 8.51 1.16 -20.33
CA ASN A 153 8.29 1.34 -21.75
C ASN A 153 7.23 2.43 -21.95
N ALA A 154 7.71 3.66 -22.15
CA ALA A 154 6.86 4.84 -22.34
C ALA A 154 5.96 4.73 -23.58
N SER A 155 6.45 4.16 -24.68
CA SER A 155 5.67 4.02 -25.93
C SER A 155 4.42 3.15 -25.77
N GLN A 156 4.44 2.23 -24.80
CA GLN A 156 3.34 1.34 -24.49
C GLN A 156 2.61 1.73 -23.20
N GLU A 157 3.10 2.77 -22.50
CA GLU A 157 2.67 3.14 -21.15
C GLU A 157 2.68 1.92 -20.22
N THR A 158 3.80 1.21 -20.13
CA THR A 158 3.92 0.01 -19.28
C THR A 158 5.16 0.05 -18.41
N VAL A 159 5.05 -0.52 -17.21
CA VAL A 159 6.20 -0.81 -16.34
C VAL A 159 6.32 -2.32 -16.18
N ASN A 160 7.52 -2.85 -16.44
CA ASN A 160 7.87 -4.21 -16.07
C ASN A 160 8.56 -4.20 -14.72
N ILE A 161 8.02 -4.97 -13.79
CA ILE A 161 8.54 -5.11 -12.43
C ILE A 161 8.99 -6.55 -12.11
N ASN A 162 9.01 -7.42 -13.12
CA ASN A 162 9.39 -8.83 -13.01
C ASN A 162 10.83 -9.03 -12.49
N ASN A 163 11.73 -8.06 -12.74
CA ASN A 163 13.10 -8.10 -12.26
C ASN A 163 13.25 -7.58 -10.80
N SER A 164 12.16 -7.12 -10.19
CA SER A 164 12.14 -6.58 -8.83
C SER A 164 11.51 -7.54 -7.83
N GLY A 165 12.34 -8.31 -7.12
CA GLY A 165 11.80 -9.22 -6.12
C GLY A 165 11.05 -8.52 -4.98
N PHE A 166 11.48 -7.32 -4.60
CA PHE A 166 10.80 -6.52 -3.57
C PHE A 166 9.61 -5.73 -4.12
N GLY A 167 9.70 -5.12 -5.32
CA GLY A 167 8.57 -4.39 -5.91
C GLY A 167 7.33 -5.25 -6.12
N LEU A 168 7.50 -6.54 -6.45
CA LEU A 168 6.41 -7.52 -6.55
C LEU A 168 5.76 -7.86 -5.19
N ARG A 169 6.32 -7.39 -4.08
CA ARG A 169 6.02 -7.81 -2.68
C ARG A 169 6.06 -6.65 -1.68
N CYS A 170 6.06 -5.40 -2.13
CA CYS A 170 6.30 -4.23 -1.28
C CYS A 170 5.05 -3.70 -0.56
N PHE A 171 3.87 -4.24 -0.86
CA PHE A 171 2.60 -3.80 -0.25
C PHE A 171 2.65 -3.79 1.28
N THR A 172 3.17 -4.87 1.89
CA THR A 172 3.34 -5.03 3.34
C THR A 172 4.18 -3.91 3.94
N TYR A 173 5.25 -3.47 3.27
CA TYR A 173 6.06 -2.34 3.70
C TYR A 173 5.23 -1.05 3.70
N ALA A 174 4.44 -0.81 2.65
CA ALA A 174 3.58 0.36 2.56
C ALA A 174 2.50 0.39 3.65
N ALA A 175 1.85 -0.75 3.92
CA ALA A 175 0.91 -0.88 5.03
C ALA A 175 1.58 -0.60 6.39
N CYS A 176 2.81 -1.09 6.59
CA CYS A 176 3.57 -0.82 7.82
C CYS A 176 3.91 0.67 7.99
N VAL A 177 4.33 1.34 6.92
CA VAL A 177 4.63 2.79 6.96
C VAL A 177 3.37 3.58 7.30
N LEU A 178 2.22 3.22 6.71
CA LEU A 178 0.95 3.90 6.99
C LEU A 178 0.49 3.69 8.44
N LEU A 179 0.55 2.45 8.93
CA LEU A 179 0.11 2.09 10.29
C LEU A 179 1.01 2.72 11.36
N MET A 180 2.31 2.84 11.10
CA MET A 180 3.29 3.43 12.02
C MET A 180 3.54 4.92 11.77
N LYS A 181 2.62 5.62 11.07
CA LYS A 181 2.79 7.03 10.69
C LYS A 181 3.12 7.92 11.90
N GLU A 182 2.39 7.76 13.00
CA GLU A 182 2.53 8.61 14.18
C GLU A 182 3.87 8.39 14.89
N GLU A 183 4.26 7.13 15.09
CA GLU A 183 5.49 6.74 15.75
C GLU A 183 6.72 7.11 14.91
N LEU A 184 6.65 6.94 13.59
CA LEU A 184 7.70 7.38 12.67
C LEU A 184 7.77 8.91 12.59
N GLY A 185 6.64 9.60 12.71
CA GLY A 185 6.59 11.06 12.77
C GLY A 185 7.30 11.60 14.01
N GLN A 186 7.09 10.97 15.17
CA GLN A 186 7.73 11.33 16.43
C GLN A 186 9.26 11.17 16.40
N THR A 187 9.80 10.27 15.58
CA THR A 187 11.24 10.08 15.41
C THR A 187 11.83 10.85 14.23
N GLY A 188 11.01 11.55 13.45
CA GLY A 188 11.43 12.27 12.24
C GLY A 188 11.77 11.34 11.07
N GLU A 189 11.38 10.07 11.11
CA GLU A 189 11.71 9.07 10.09
C GLU A 189 10.57 8.85 9.07
N PHE A 190 9.38 9.39 9.32
CA PHE A 190 8.21 9.18 8.44
C PHE A 190 8.46 9.67 7.01
N SER A 191 9.01 10.87 6.83
CA SER A 191 9.29 11.45 5.51
C SER A 191 10.28 10.62 4.69
N HIS A 192 11.26 9.98 5.35
CA HIS A 192 12.19 9.08 4.69
C HIS A 192 11.47 7.88 4.08
N HIS A 193 10.64 7.20 4.87
CA HIS A 193 9.92 6.01 4.40
C HIS A 193 8.82 6.35 3.37
N MET A 194 8.17 7.50 3.52
CA MET A 194 7.27 8.04 2.50
C MET A 194 7.99 8.33 1.18
N GLY A 195 9.23 8.84 1.23
CA GLY A 195 10.07 9.01 0.04
C GLY A 195 10.39 7.68 -0.67
N VAL A 196 10.58 6.59 0.08
CA VAL A 196 10.73 5.24 -0.51
C VAL A 196 9.46 4.81 -1.22
N LEU A 197 8.28 5.00 -0.60
CA LEU A 197 6.99 4.67 -1.20
C LEU A 197 6.69 5.53 -2.45
N GLY A 198 7.01 6.82 -2.40
CA GLY A 198 6.90 7.71 -3.54
C GLY A 198 7.75 7.23 -4.71
N ASN A 199 9.01 6.86 -4.46
CA ASN A 199 9.93 6.34 -5.48
C ASN A 199 9.45 5.02 -6.11
N ILE A 200 9.14 4.01 -5.29
CA ILE A 200 8.73 2.68 -5.79
C ILE A 200 7.38 2.72 -6.53
N THR A 201 6.61 3.79 -6.38
CA THR A 201 5.33 4.00 -7.09
C THR A 201 5.34 5.23 -8.00
N SER A 202 6.51 5.78 -8.34
CA SER A 202 6.67 7.04 -9.09
C SER A 202 6.09 7.04 -10.50
N PHE A 203 5.81 5.87 -11.08
CA PHE A 203 5.10 5.77 -12.36
C PHE A 203 3.59 6.04 -12.23
N LEU A 204 3.05 6.00 -11.00
CA LEU A 204 1.69 6.40 -10.64
C LEU A 204 1.63 7.85 -10.14
N ASP A 205 2.65 8.65 -10.46
CA ASP A 205 2.68 10.06 -10.15
C ASP A 205 1.96 10.85 -11.25
N PRO A 206 1.06 11.80 -10.90
CA PRO A 206 0.35 12.62 -11.88
C PRO A 206 1.30 13.42 -12.79
N ASP A 207 2.51 13.76 -12.32
CA ASP A 207 3.49 14.48 -13.11
C ASP A 207 4.32 13.55 -14.02
N ASN A 208 4.09 12.23 -14.01
CA ASN A 208 4.79 11.31 -14.88
C ASN A 208 4.37 11.51 -16.34
N PRO A 209 5.29 11.95 -17.23
CA PRO A 209 4.93 12.30 -18.60
C PRO A 209 4.71 11.08 -19.50
N ASN A 210 4.79 9.85 -18.98
CA ASN A 210 4.74 8.61 -19.77
C ASN A 210 3.44 7.81 -19.57
N PHE A 211 2.51 8.28 -18.74
CA PHE A 211 1.24 7.59 -18.47
C PHE A 211 0.08 8.53 -18.76
N HIS A 212 -0.62 8.26 -19.87
CA HIS A 212 -1.74 9.08 -20.35
C HIS A 212 -3.05 8.28 -20.46
N PHE A 213 -3.02 7.00 -20.05
CA PHE A 213 -4.14 6.06 -20.18
C PHE A 213 -4.54 5.84 -21.64
N THR A 214 -3.57 5.85 -22.56
CA THR A 214 -3.84 5.66 -24.00
C THR A 214 -4.39 4.26 -24.29
N ASN A 215 -3.99 3.26 -23.49
CA ASN A 215 -4.39 1.87 -23.67
C ASN A 215 -5.21 1.36 -22.45
N PRO A 216 -6.34 0.68 -22.67
CA PRO A 216 -7.12 0.07 -21.60
C PRO A 216 -6.42 -1.17 -21.04
N GLY A 217 -6.62 -1.43 -19.74
CA GLY A 217 -5.97 -2.51 -19.02
C GLY A 217 -4.54 -2.15 -18.62
N PHE A 218 -3.96 -2.96 -17.74
CA PHE A 218 -2.57 -2.78 -17.31
C PHE A 218 -1.91 -4.10 -16.92
N ASN A 219 -0.58 -4.07 -16.77
CA ASN A 219 0.22 -5.20 -16.31
C ASN A 219 -0.27 -5.76 -14.96
N THR A 220 -0.52 -7.08 -14.90
CA THR A 220 -1.11 -7.73 -13.73
C THR A 220 -0.20 -7.69 -12.51
N ASP A 221 1.13 -7.69 -12.68
CA ASP A 221 2.07 -7.52 -11.57
C ASP A 221 1.95 -6.15 -10.90
N VAL A 222 1.80 -5.10 -11.70
CA VAL A 222 1.57 -3.74 -11.19
C VAL A 222 0.23 -3.64 -10.48
N VAL A 223 -0.83 -4.19 -11.07
CA VAL A 223 -2.18 -4.19 -10.48
C VAL A 223 -2.17 -4.83 -9.10
N ARG A 224 -1.57 -6.02 -8.97
CA ARG A 224 -1.59 -6.77 -7.70
C ARG A 224 -0.63 -6.24 -6.63
N ALA A 225 0.43 -5.53 -7.02
CA ALA A 225 1.50 -5.14 -6.08
C ALA A 225 1.57 -3.63 -5.79
N LEU A 226 1.34 -2.77 -6.79
CA LEU A 226 1.73 -1.37 -6.71
C LEU A 226 0.57 -0.38 -6.58
N ILE A 227 -0.64 -0.75 -7.03
CA ILE A 227 -1.82 0.11 -6.86
C ILE A 227 -2.12 0.32 -5.37
N GLU A 228 -2.21 -0.76 -4.59
CA GLU A 228 -2.44 -0.67 -3.15
C GLU A 228 -1.24 -0.05 -2.40
N THR A 229 -0.01 -0.29 -2.88
CA THR A 229 1.19 0.40 -2.38
C THR A 229 1.08 1.91 -2.57
N ARG A 230 0.60 2.39 -3.73
CA ARG A 230 0.37 3.82 -3.99
C ARG A 230 -0.77 4.36 -3.14
N LEU A 231 -1.82 3.59 -2.89
CA LEU A 231 -2.88 3.98 -1.95
C LEU A 231 -2.28 4.29 -0.57
N CYS A 232 -1.44 3.40 -0.01
CA CYS A 232 -0.76 3.65 1.25
C CYS A 232 0.10 4.93 1.23
N TYR A 233 0.78 5.22 0.12
CA TYR A 233 1.49 6.49 -0.06
C TYR A 233 0.53 7.69 0.00
N VAL A 234 -0.54 7.70 -0.78
CA VAL A 234 -1.51 8.82 -0.79
C VAL A 234 -2.16 9.04 0.57
N LEU A 235 -2.57 7.96 1.24
CA LEU A 235 -3.18 8.03 2.58
C LEU A 235 -2.16 8.42 3.68
N GLY A 236 -0.88 8.21 3.41
CA GLY A 236 0.22 8.61 4.28
C GLY A 236 0.53 10.10 4.22
N GLN A 237 0.29 10.76 3.09
CA GLN A 237 0.55 12.19 2.87
C GLN A 237 -0.15 13.08 3.91
N GLU A 238 0.49 14.19 4.26
CA GLU A 238 -0.11 15.21 5.12
C GLU A 238 -1.20 15.97 4.36
N ASP A 239 -2.18 16.50 5.08
CA ASP A 239 -3.24 17.32 4.46
C ASP A 239 -2.69 18.64 3.88
N ALA A 240 -1.51 19.07 4.35
CA ALA A 240 -0.79 20.21 3.82
C ALA A 240 0.03 19.89 2.56
N ASP A 241 0.16 18.62 2.18
CA ASP A 241 0.88 18.23 0.96
C ASP A 241 0.05 18.66 -0.26
N PRO A 242 0.57 19.57 -1.11
CA PRO A 242 -0.21 20.14 -2.22
C PRO A 242 -0.64 19.08 -3.24
N ASP A 243 0.11 17.99 -3.35
CA ASP A 243 -0.08 16.97 -4.38
C ASP A 243 -1.01 15.84 -3.93
N LYS A 244 -1.47 15.83 -2.66
CA LYS A 244 -2.25 14.70 -2.10
C LYS A 244 -3.54 14.43 -2.87
N LEU A 245 -4.27 15.48 -3.23
CA LEU A 245 -5.52 15.34 -4.00
C LEU A 245 -5.24 14.87 -5.43
N ALA A 246 -4.26 15.47 -6.12
CA ALA A 246 -3.88 15.07 -7.47
C ALA A 246 -3.39 13.60 -7.52
N ASN A 247 -2.63 13.17 -6.51
CA ASN A 247 -2.21 11.78 -6.38
C ASN A 247 -3.38 10.82 -6.17
N MET A 248 -4.37 11.20 -5.36
CA MET A 248 -5.58 10.39 -5.16
C MET A 248 -6.36 10.27 -6.47
N GLU A 249 -6.62 11.39 -7.15
CA GLU A 249 -7.36 11.42 -8.41
C GLU A 249 -6.67 10.56 -9.48
N PHE A 250 -5.35 10.75 -9.67
CA PHE A 250 -4.59 9.97 -10.64
C PHE A 250 -4.55 8.47 -10.31
N LEU A 251 -4.45 8.11 -9.03
CA LEU A 251 -4.53 6.71 -8.60
C LEU A 251 -5.88 6.08 -8.96
N ILE A 252 -6.99 6.81 -8.78
CA ILE A 252 -8.32 6.31 -9.15
C ILE A 252 -8.45 6.14 -10.66
N ASP A 253 -8.03 7.14 -11.44
CA ASP A 253 -8.09 7.06 -12.90
C ASP A 253 -7.20 5.93 -13.44
N PHE A 254 -6.02 5.73 -12.86
CA PHE A 254 -5.16 4.60 -13.18
C PHE A 254 -5.83 3.26 -12.85
N THR A 255 -6.43 3.15 -11.67
CA THR A 255 -7.10 1.92 -11.24
C THR A 255 -8.29 1.61 -12.14
N ASP A 256 -9.09 2.61 -12.49
CA ASP A 256 -10.20 2.45 -13.43
C ASP A 256 -9.70 2.02 -14.81
N ASN A 257 -8.63 2.62 -15.33
CA ASN A 257 -8.06 2.21 -16.62
C ASN A 257 -7.53 0.76 -16.59
N ALA A 258 -6.85 0.38 -15.51
CA ALA A 258 -6.34 -0.98 -15.33
C ALA A 258 -7.47 -2.03 -15.29
N LEU A 259 -8.68 -1.65 -14.86
CA LEU A 259 -9.87 -2.49 -14.81
C LEU A 259 -10.70 -2.50 -16.10
N LEU A 260 -10.23 -1.85 -17.17
CA LEU A 260 -10.84 -1.97 -18.50
C LEU A 260 -10.40 -3.26 -19.20
N ILE A 261 -11.17 -3.64 -20.22
CA ILE A 261 -10.84 -4.78 -21.08
C ILE A 261 -9.58 -4.46 -21.88
N GLY A 262 -8.50 -5.20 -21.62
CA GLY A 262 -7.21 -4.98 -22.25
C GLY A 262 -7.14 -5.53 -23.68
N ASN A 263 -6.53 -4.76 -24.57
CA ASN A 263 -6.40 -5.09 -26.00
C ASN A 263 -5.51 -6.32 -26.25
N GLY A 264 -5.87 -7.15 -27.24
CA GLY A 264 -5.04 -8.25 -27.75
C GLY A 264 -4.45 -9.12 -26.63
N TRP A 265 -3.12 -9.22 -26.59
CA TRP A 265 -2.37 -10.00 -25.59
C TRP A 265 -1.94 -9.20 -24.35
N ALA A 266 -2.49 -8.00 -24.14
CA ALA A 266 -2.23 -7.22 -22.92
C ALA A 266 -2.63 -8.01 -21.66
N ASP A 267 -2.13 -7.60 -20.52
CA ASP A 267 -2.38 -8.29 -19.26
C ASP A 267 -3.78 -7.98 -18.68
N PHE A 268 -4.11 -8.70 -17.61
CA PHE A 268 -5.29 -8.59 -16.77
C PHE A 268 -6.63 -8.97 -17.42
N ILE A 269 -7.55 -8.07 -17.77
CA ILE A 269 -8.95 -8.46 -18.09
C ILE A 269 -9.18 -8.63 -19.61
N LYS A 270 -9.82 -9.74 -20.01
CA LYS A 270 -10.24 -10.01 -21.40
C LYS A 270 -11.74 -9.92 -21.62
N PRO A 271 -12.23 -9.81 -22.88
CA PRO A 271 -13.65 -9.63 -23.17
C PRO A 271 -14.57 -10.73 -22.60
N ASP A 272 -14.04 -11.94 -22.41
CA ASP A 272 -14.69 -13.08 -21.78
C ASP A 272 -14.47 -13.17 -20.25
N PHE A 273 -13.84 -12.14 -19.67
CA PHE A 273 -13.43 -12.02 -18.27
C PHE A 273 -12.38 -13.04 -17.82
N THR A 274 -11.74 -13.75 -18.75
CA THR A 274 -10.53 -14.51 -18.42
C THR A 274 -9.41 -13.54 -18.05
N THR A 275 -8.72 -13.81 -16.95
CA THR A 275 -7.55 -13.01 -16.56
C THR A 275 -6.28 -13.48 -17.24
N TYR A 276 -5.47 -12.55 -17.74
CA TYR A 276 -4.26 -12.80 -18.51
C TYR A 276 -3.01 -12.33 -17.78
N HIS A 277 -1.92 -13.07 -18.01
CA HIS A 277 -0.55 -12.70 -17.67
C HIS A 277 0.42 -13.48 -18.57
N HIS A 278 1.64 -12.97 -18.80
CA HIS A 278 2.62 -13.59 -19.72
C HIS A 278 2.02 -13.90 -21.12
N ARG A 279 1.10 -13.05 -21.60
CA ARG A 279 0.38 -13.21 -22.89
C ARG A 279 -0.47 -14.49 -22.97
N GLY A 280 -0.96 -15.01 -21.85
CA GLY A 280 -1.86 -16.16 -21.82
C GLY A 280 -2.83 -16.10 -20.65
N ALA A 281 -3.82 -17.00 -20.66
CA ALA A 281 -4.76 -17.15 -19.55
C ALA A 281 -4.02 -17.59 -18.28
N TYR A 282 -4.22 -16.86 -17.17
CA TYR A 282 -3.46 -17.02 -15.94
C TYR A 282 -4.32 -16.78 -14.68
N ALA A 283 -5.55 -17.30 -14.67
CA ALA A 283 -6.54 -16.97 -13.64
C ALA A 283 -6.22 -17.43 -12.22
N ASN A 284 -5.65 -18.61 -12.05
CA ASN A 284 -5.47 -19.23 -10.73
C ASN A 284 -4.28 -18.70 -9.91
N SER A 285 -3.58 -17.67 -10.37
CA SER A 285 -2.49 -17.03 -9.62
C SER A 285 -2.49 -15.52 -9.84
N TYR A 286 -1.76 -15.01 -10.83
CA TYR A 286 -1.67 -13.56 -11.09
C TYR A 286 -3.04 -12.89 -11.24
N GLY A 287 -3.96 -13.52 -11.98
CA GLY A 287 -5.32 -13.03 -12.11
C GLY A 287 -6.08 -12.98 -10.79
N GLY A 288 -6.01 -14.05 -9.99
CA GLY A 288 -6.63 -14.14 -8.67
C GLY A 288 -6.04 -13.16 -7.65
N ASP A 289 -4.72 -12.99 -7.63
CA ASP A 289 -4.04 -12.02 -6.75
C ASP A 289 -4.43 -10.58 -7.11
N ALA A 290 -4.50 -10.25 -8.41
CA ALA A 290 -4.97 -8.95 -8.87
C ALA A 290 -6.45 -8.74 -8.53
N LEU A 291 -7.30 -9.76 -8.71
CA LEU A 291 -8.71 -9.70 -8.29
C LEU A 291 -8.84 -9.44 -6.79
N PHE A 292 -8.05 -10.11 -5.96
CA PHE A 292 -8.08 -9.92 -4.51
C PHE A 292 -7.73 -8.47 -4.13
N SER A 293 -6.63 -7.93 -4.66
CA SER A 293 -6.22 -6.55 -4.38
C SER A 293 -7.27 -5.54 -4.89
N MET A 294 -7.82 -5.73 -6.09
CA MET A 294 -8.80 -4.80 -6.64
C MET A 294 -10.19 -4.92 -5.98
N ALA A 295 -10.55 -6.09 -5.45
CA ALA A 295 -11.73 -6.25 -4.63
C ALA A 295 -11.62 -5.49 -3.31
N ILE A 296 -10.44 -5.50 -2.68
CA ILE A 296 -10.14 -4.67 -1.50
C ILE A 296 -10.24 -3.19 -1.89
N MET A 297 -9.55 -2.77 -2.95
CA MET A 297 -9.59 -1.38 -3.43
C MET A 297 -11.03 -0.90 -3.65
N ASN A 298 -11.85 -1.69 -4.35
CA ASN A 298 -13.26 -1.39 -4.56
C ASN A 298 -14.04 -1.31 -3.23
N TYR A 299 -13.84 -2.25 -2.31
CA TYR A 299 -14.49 -2.24 -1.01
C TYR A 299 -14.14 -0.97 -0.21
N ILE A 300 -12.87 -0.60 -0.18
CA ILE A 300 -12.34 0.53 0.58
C ILE A 300 -12.87 1.85 0.03
N LEU A 301 -12.87 2.02 -1.30
CA LEU A 301 -13.34 3.24 -1.96
C LEU A 301 -14.87 3.37 -2.02
N LYS A 302 -15.62 2.27 -1.85
CA LYS A 302 -17.08 2.26 -1.95
C LYS A 302 -17.73 3.28 -1.02
N GLY A 303 -18.60 4.11 -1.58
CA GLY A 303 -19.36 5.14 -0.86
C GLY A 303 -18.61 6.45 -0.62
N SER A 304 -17.38 6.58 -1.11
CA SER A 304 -16.61 7.83 -1.08
C SER A 304 -16.71 8.58 -2.42
N ALA A 305 -16.26 9.84 -2.44
CA ALA A 305 -16.09 10.60 -3.68
C ALA A 305 -15.09 9.95 -4.68
N TYR A 306 -14.28 9.00 -4.22
CA TYR A 306 -13.25 8.29 -4.99
C TYR A 306 -13.67 6.87 -5.35
N GLU A 307 -14.97 6.55 -5.30
CA GLU A 307 -15.49 5.26 -5.72
C GLU A 307 -15.13 4.95 -7.19
N LEU A 308 -14.71 3.71 -7.47
CA LEU A 308 -14.39 3.26 -8.83
C LEU A 308 -15.58 3.42 -9.77
N LYS A 309 -15.34 3.66 -11.06
CA LYS A 309 -16.40 3.83 -12.05
C LYS A 309 -17.28 2.56 -12.15
N PRO A 310 -18.59 2.69 -12.45
CA PRO A 310 -19.50 1.55 -12.54
C PRO A 310 -19.06 0.45 -13.52
N VAL A 311 -18.36 0.82 -14.60
CA VAL A 311 -17.78 -0.15 -15.55
C VAL A 311 -16.72 -1.02 -14.90
N SER A 312 -15.79 -0.42 -14.14
CA SER A 312 -14.73 -1.11 -13.40
C SER A 312 -15.30 -2.04 -12.34
N GLN A 313 -16.31 -1.59 -11.58
CA GLN A 313 -17.03 -2.43 -10.61
C GLN A 313 -17.73 -3.62 -11.28
N THR A 314 -18.31 -3.40 -12.46
CA THR A 314 -18.98 -4.46 -13.23
C THR A 314 -17.97 -5.48 -13.74
N HIS A 315 -16.80 -5.05 -14.21
CA HIS A 315 -15.74 -5.96 -14.63
C HIS A 315 -15.22 -6.79 -13.46
N LEU A 316 -14.93 -6.16 -12.31
CA LEU A 316 -14.51 -6.87 -11.10
C LEU A 316 -15.51 -7.94 -10.66
N LYS A 317 -16.80 -7.67 -10.76
CA LYS A 317 -17.85 -8.64 -10.39
C LYS A 317 -17.92 -9.85 -11.33
N LYS A 318 -17.41 -9.73 -12.55
CA LYS A 318 -17.44 -10.79 -13.57
C LYS A 318 -16.16 -11.63 -13.62
N LEU A 319 -15.07 -11.15 -13.01
CA LEU A 319 -13.86 -11.92 -12.73
C LEU A 319 -14.12 -12.97 -11.65
#